data_AF-U6LJ48-F1
#
_entry.id   AF-U6LJ48-F1
#
_cell.length_a   1.000
_cell.length_b   1.000
_cell.length_c   1.000
_cell.angle_alpha   90.00
_cell.angle_beta   90.00
_cell.angle_gamma   90.00
#
_symmetry.space_group_name_H-M   'P 1'
#
loop_
_entity.id
_entity.type
_entity.pdbx_description
1 polymer ?
#
loop_
_entity_poly.entity_id
_entity_poly.type
_entity_poly.pdbx_seq_one_letter_code
_entity_poly.pdbx_strand_id
1 'polypeptide(L)'
;MKSFGAISAILAVFLSSADAAVKKTVMWPENGSIKFSTPTSPAKISVDLVDCTKVDVNFADNVVQVHAPGGETHTLDASERLRADGGELVVLFSQFGGQGHVIVNAEDLAGGFETRMLSFALPQCKISRVRATGIEGSPVPTDGHVAISEEIVKAFQDAYGKSS
;
A
#
# COMPACT_ATOMS: atom_id res chain seq x y z
N MET A 1 -15.99 34.63 -9.20
CA MET A 1 -14.86 33.89 -8.59
C MET A 1 -15.49 32.80 -7.73
N LYS A 2 -15.38 31.53 -8.14
CA LYS A 2 -16.04 30.40 -7.48
C LYS A 2 -15.03 29.71 -6.55
N SER A 3 -15.49 29.49 -5.31
CA SER A 3 -14.82 28.80 -4.22
C SER A 3 -14.52 27.33 -4.56
N PHE A 4 -13.31 26.89 -4.23
CA PHE A 4 -12.90 25.51 -3.93
C PHE A 4 -11.84 25.70 -2.84
N GLY A 5 -11.92 25.17 -1.63
CA GLY A 5 -12.32 23.83 -1.21
C GLY A 5 -11.26 23.49 -0.15
N ALA A 6 -11.66 23.42 1.12
CA ALA A 6 -10.74 23.37 2.24
C ALA A 6 -9.88 22.10 2.20
N ILE A 7 -8.55 22.28 2.17
CA ILE A 7 -7.58 21.21 2.37
C ILE A 7 -7.53 20.92 3.86
N SER A 8 -8.21 19.86 4.31
CA SER A 8 -8.09 19.36 5.67
C SER A 8 -6.87 18.44 5.75
N ALA A 9 -5.75 19.02 6.17
CA ALA A 9 -4.60 18.27 6.66
C ALA A 9 -4.73 18.19 8.19
N ILE A 10 -4.86 16.98 8.74
CA ILE A 10 -4.33 16.54 10.03
C ILE A 10 -4.40 15.01 10.00
N LEU A 11 -3.25 14.34 9.86
CA LEU A 11 -3.08 12.98 10.38
C LEU A 11 -1.83 13.00 11.25
N ALA A 12 -2.05 13.19 12.55
CA ALA A 12 -1.00 13.21 13.55
C ALA A 12 -0.39 11.81 13.73
N VAL A 13 0.94 11.73 13.62
CA VAL A 13 1.74 10.53 13.91
C VAL A 13 1.78 10.37 15.43
N PHE A 14 1.10 9.35 15.98
CA PHE A 14 1.26 8.95 17.37
C PHE A 14 2.29 7.83 17.48
N LEU A 15 3.48 8.19 17.95
CA LEU A 15 4.45 7.29 18.56
C LEU A 15 4.17 7.25 20.07
N SER A 16 3.61 6.16 20.59
CA SER A 16 3.94 5.66 21.93
C SER A 16 3.35 4.27 22.17
N SER A 17 4.14 3.49 22.89
CA SER A 17 3.99 2.08 23.22
C SER A 17 2.89 1.80 24.25
N ALA A 18 2.28 0.62 24.09
CA ALA A 18 1.55 -0.15 25.11
C ALA A 18 0.19 0.40 25.56
N ASP A 19 -0.83 0.08 24.77
CA ASP A 19 -1.99 -0.64 25.30
C ASP A 19 -2.46 -1.59 24.20
N ALA A 20 -3.02 -2.74 24.56
CA ALA A 20 -3.72 -3.60 23.60
C ALA A 20 -5.01 -2.91 23.16
N ALA A 21 -4.87 -1.77 22.47
CA ALA A 21 -5.96 -1.08 21.82
C ALA A 21 -6.61 -2.09 20.90
N VAL A 22 -7.91 -2.34 21.13
CA VAL A 22 -8.72 -3.21 20.26
C VAL A 22 -8.49 -2.74 18.84
N LYS A 23 -7.77 -3.55 18.08
CA LYS A 23 -7.34 -3.23 16.73
C LYS A 23 -8.62 -3.05 15.90
N LYS A 24 -8.96 -1.81 15.55
CA LYS A 24 -10.10 -1.54 14.66
C LYS A 24 -9.77 -2.13 13.30
N THR A 25 -10.60 -3.02 12.82
CA THR A 25 -10.41 -3.71 11.56
C THR A 25 -11.73 -3.80 10.82
N VAL A 26 -11.71 -3.63 9.50
CA VAL A 26 -12.87 -3.86 8.65
C VAL A 26 -12.54 -4.95 7.64
N MET A 27 -13.55 -5.72 7.25
CA MET A 27 -13.42 -6.56 6.05
C MET A 27 -13.06 -5.66 4.87
N TRP A 28 -12.12 -6.09 4.02
CA TRP A 28 -11.84 -5.39 2.78
C TRP A 28 -13.15 -5.30 1.97
N PRO A 29 -13.66 -4.09 1.70
CA PRO A 29 -14.90 -3.94 0.96
C PRO A 29 -14.67 -4.10 -0.55
N GLU A 30 -15.70 -4.56 -1.26
CA GLU A 30 -15.70 -4.56 -2.71
C GLU A 30 -15.46 -3.15 -3.27
N ASN A 31 -14.63 -3.04 -4.31
CA ASN A 31 -14.09 -1.80 -4.89
C ASN A 31 -13.18 -0.99 -3.95
N GLY A 32 -12.93 -1.46 -2.73
CA GLY A 32 -11.99 -0.84 -1.81
C GLY A 32 -10.57 -0.86 -2.35
N SER A 33 -9.88 0.29 -2.30
CA SER A 33 -8.49 0.38 -2.73
C SER A 33 -7.63 1.25 -1.83
N ILE A 34 -6.34 0.90 -1.77
CA ILE A 34 -5.31 1.59 -1.04
C ILE A 34 -4.13 1.80 -1.98
N LYS A 35 -3.67 3.04 -2.09
CA LYS A 35 -2.51 3.41 -2.89
C LYS A 35 -1.43 3.97 -1.98
N PHE A 36 -0.26 3.36 -2.00
CA PHE A 36 0.97 3.98 -1.52
C PHE A 36 1.72 4.57 -2.72
N SER A 37 2.27 5.78 -2.58
CA SER A 37 3.12 6.38 -3.61
C SER A 37 4.21 7.25 -3.02
N THR A 38 5.40 7.25 -3.64
CA THR A 38 6.51 8.14 -3.28
C THR A 38 7.25 8.56 -4.57
N PRO A 39 7.68 9.83 -4.70
CA PRO A 39 8.53 10.25 -5.81
C PRO A 39 10.00 9.88 -5.61
N THR A 40 10.42 9.52 -4.39
CA THR A 40 11.81 9.12 -4.07
C THR A 40 11.87 7.82 -3.26
N SER A 41 11.73 6.69 -3.94
CA SER A 41 11.82 5.38 -3.29
C SER A 41 13.23 5.05 -2.81
N PRO A 42 13.41 4.27 -1.73
CA PRO A 42 14.71 3.71 -1.38
C PRO A 42 15.04 2.51 -2.27
N ALA A 43 16.28 2.00 -2.15
CA ALA A 43 16.72 0.79 -2.86
C ALA A 43 15.84 -0.45 -2.53
N LYS A 44 15.30 -0.53 -1.31
CA LYS A 44 14.38 -1.59 -0.90
C LYS A 44 13.27 -1.05 0.00
N ILE A 45 12.02 -1.34 -0.34
CA ILE A 45 10.84 -0.92 0.43
C ILE A 45 9.83 -2.05 0.51
N SER A 46 9.10 -2.09 1.62
CA SER A 46 7.97 -2.94 1.83
C SER A 46 6.73 -2.11 2.12
N VAL A 47 5.62 -2.44 1.47
CA VAL A 47 4.31 -1.85 1.73
C VAL A 47 3.35 -2.98 2.09
N ASP A 48 2.76 -2.92 3.29
CA ASP A 48 1.86 -3.96 3.79
C ASP A 48 0.51 -3.44 4.25
N LEU A 49 -0.54 -4.14 3.80
CA LEU A 49 -1.84 -4.14 4.45
C LEU A 49 -1.75 -5.15 5.60
N VAL A 50 -1.56 -4.64 6.80
CA VAL A 50 -1.18 -5.48 7.96
C VAL A 50 -2.21 -6.56 8.21
N ASP A 51 -1.72 -7.79 8.33
CA ASP A 51 -2.47 -9.06 8.47
C ASP A 51 -3.25 -9.49 7.21
N CYS A 52 -2.89 -8.95 6.04
CA CYS A 52 -3.54 -9.27 4.78
C CYS A 52 -2.54 -9.57 3.67
N THR A 53 -1.95 -8.55 3.06
CA THR A 53 -1.05 -8.68 1.92
C THR A 53 0.10 -7.73 2.06
N LYS A 54 1.27 -8.14 1.54
CA LYS A 54 2.52 -7.39 1.63
C LYS A 54 3.21 -7.40 0.29
N VAL A 55 3.77 -6.27 -0.09
CA VAL A 55 4.57 -6.09 -1.30
C VAL A 55 5.96 -5.66 -0.90
N ASP A 56 6.96 -6.44 -1.28
CA ASP A 56 8.37 -6.09 -1.15
C ASP A 56 8.90 -5.71 -2.53
N VAL A 57 9.43 -4.49 -2.64
CA VAL A 57 10.05 -3.96 -3.85
C VAL A 57 11.54 -3.79 -3.57
N ASN A 58 12.36 -4.49 -4.34
CA ASN A 58 13.81 -4.42 -4.30
C ASN A 58 14.30 -3.91 -5.65
N PHE A 59 14.57 -2.61 -5.71
CA PHE A 59 15.06 -1.93 -6.91
C PHE A 59 16.46 -2.41 -7.30
N ALA A 60 17.32 -2.67 -6.31
CA ALA A 60 18.69 -3.12 -6.53
C ALA A 60 18.76 -4.50 -7.20
N ASP A 61 17.93 -5.45 -6.75
CA ASP A 61 17.87 -6.81 -7.31
C ASP A 61 16.85 -6.96 -8.44
N ASN A 62 16.11 -5.89 -8.76
CA ASN A 62 15.02 -5.85 -9.75
C ASN A 62 13.86 -6.82 -9.44
N VAL A 63 13.59 -7.06 -8.17
CA VAL A 63 12.62 -8.05 -7.69
C VAL A 63 11.44 -7.37 -7.04
N VAL A 64 10.23 -7.77 -7.42
CA VAL A 64 8.99 -7.44 -6.71
C VAL A 64 8.37 -8.74 -6.21
N GLN A 65 8.13 -8.82 -4.91
CA GLN A 65 7.50 -9.98 -4.28
C GLN A 65 6.18 -9.57 -3.64
N VAL A 66 5.12 -10.32 -3.91
CA VAL A 66 3.81 -10.16 -3.29
C VAL A 66 3.54 -11.36 -2.40
N HIS A 67 3.29 -11.11 -1.13
CA HIS A 67 2.87 -12.10 -0.14
C HIS A 67 1.36 -12.03 -0.03
N ALA A 68 0.67 -12.97 -0.65
CA ALA A 68 -0.77 -13.05 -0.67
C ALA A 68 -1.31 -13.51 0.71
N PRO A 69 -2.58 -13.18 1.05
CA PRO A 69 -3.14 -13.54 2.35
C PRO A 69 -3.25 -15.04 2.64
N GLY A 70 -3.17 -15.89 1.60
CA GLY A 70 -3.11 -17.35 1.72
C GLY A 70 -1.75 -17.90 2.15
N GLY A 71 -0.73 -17.04 2.35
CA GLY A 71 0.64 -17.43 2.68
C GLY A 71 1.53 -17.71 1.47
N GLU A 72 0.98 -17.62 0.26
CA GLU A 72 1.73 -17.76 -0.98
C GLU A 72 2.55 -16.49 -1.26
N THR A 73 3.81 -16.69 -1.66
CA THR A 73 4.65 -15.60 -2.17
C THR A 73 4.79 -15.73 -3.67
N HIS A 74 4.47 -14.65 -4.38
CA HIS A 74 4.55 -14.54 -5.83
C HIS A 74 5.65 -13.56 -6.19
N THR A 75 6.57 -13.97 -7.06
CA THR A 75 7.54 -13.05 -7.66
C THR A 75 6.92 -12.47 -8.92
N LEU A 76 6.88 -11.14 -9.05
CA LEU A 76 6.41 -10.49 -10.25
C LEU A 76 7.58 -10.24 -11.18
N ASP A 77 7.55 -10.95 -12.30
CA ASP A 77 8.56 -10.87 -13.34
C ASP A 77 8.65 -9.46 -13.93
N ALA A 78 9.84 -9.15 -14.43
CA ALA A 78 10.18 -7.86 -14.99
C ALA A 78 10.28 -7.96 -16.52
N SER A 79 9.76 -6.97 -17.23
CA SER A 79 10.17 -6.70 -18.61
C SER A 79 11.33 -5.70 -18.64
N GLU A 80 11.33 -4.73 -17.73
CA GLU A 80 12.36 -3.70 -17.59
C GLU A 80 13.00 -3.67 -16.20
N ARG A 81 14.22 -3.14 -16.13
CA ARG A 81 14.94 -2.98 -14.85
C ARG A 81 14.56 -1.69 -14.15
N LEU A 82 14.14 -1.81 -12.89
CA LEU A 82 13.84 -0.67 -12.03
C LEU A 82 15.11 0.14 -11.71
N ARG A 83 14.93 1.44 -11.46
CA ARG A 83 16.04 2.35 -11.15
C ARG A 83 16.68 2.01 -9.79
N ALA A 84 17.97 1.68 -9.79
CA ALA A 84 18.65 1.11 -8.61
C ALA A 84 18.85 2.09 -7.44
N ASP A 85 18.89 3.39 -7.71
CA ASP A 85 18.89 4.46 -6.69
C ASP A 85 17.48 4.79 -6.19
N GLY A 86 16.49 4.05 -6.67
CA GLY A 86 15.08 4.27 -6.42
C GLY A 86 14.51 5.43 -7.24
N GLY A 87 13.25 5.31 -7.64
CA GLY A 87 12.53 6.33 -8.40
C GLY A 87 11.09 6.47 -7.92
N GLU A 88 10.25 7.04 -8.77
CA GLU A 88 8.82 7.09 -8.45
C GLU A 88 8.29 5.66 -8.31
N LEU A 89 7.49 5.44 -7.27
CA LEU A 89 6.84 4.16 -6.99
C LEU A 89 5.39 4.41 -6.64
N VAL A 90 4.53 3.58 -7.20
CA VAL A 90 3.14 3.43 -6.82
C VAL A 90 2.88 1.95 -6.53
N VAL A 91 2.39 1.66 -5.34
CA VAL A 91 1.86 0.33 -4.97
C VAL A 91 0.37 0.49 -4.72
N LEU A 92 -0.43 -0.14 -5.58
CA LEU A 92 -1.88 -0.17 -5.48
C LEU A 92 -2.34 -1.55 -5.02
N PHE A 93 -3.16 -1.54 -3.98
CA PHE A 93 -3.94 -2.67 -3.51
C PHE A 93 -5.41 -2.37 -3.84
N SER A 94 -6.10 -3.27 -4.51
CA SER A 94 -7.53 -3.14 -4.75
C SER A 94 -8.26 -4.48 -4.62
N GLN A 95 -9.54 -4.40 -4.28
CA GLN A 95 -10.44 -5.54 -4.34
C GLN A 95 -11.56 -5.24 -5.33
N PHE A 96 -11.75 -6.10 -6.32
CA PHE A 96 -12.94 -6.09 -7.17
C PHE A 96 -13.14 -7.45 -7.84
N GLY A 97 -14.37 -7.77 -8.25
CA GLY A 97 -14.68 -9.04 -8.91
C GLY A 97 -14.44 -10.27 -8.04
N GLY A 98 -14.48 -10.11 -6.71
CA GLY A 98 -14.14 -11.17 -5.75
C GLY A 98 -12.65 -11.53 -5.70
N GLN A 99 -11.78 -10.72 -6.28
CA GLN A 99 -10.33 -10.90 -6.30
C GLN A 99 -9.61 -9.72 -5.65
N GLY A 100 -8.42 -10.01 -5.13
CA GLY A 100 -7.47 -9.01 -4.70
C GLY A 100 -6.48 -8.75 -5.82
N HIS A 101 -6.15 -7.49 -6.05
CA HIS A 101 -5.22 -7.06 -7.06
C HIS A 101 -4.11 -6.24 -6.41
N VAL A 102 -2.87 -6.58 -6.75
CA VAL A 102 -1.69 -5.76 -6.48
C VAL A 102 -1.15 -5.27 -7.80
N ILE A 103 -0.92 -3.96 -7.89
CA ILE A 103 -0.24 -3.34 -9.02
C ILE A 103 0.94 -2.53 -8.47
N VAL A 104 2.13 -2.80 -8.97
CA VAL A 104 3.34 -2.06 -8.70
C VAL A 104 3.74 -1.34 -9.97
N ASN A 105 3.76 -0.02 -9.94
CA ASN A 105 4.24 0.81 -11.03
C ASN A 105 5.45 1.60 -10.54
N ALA A 106 6.60 1.45 -11.18
CA ALA A 106 7.85 2.03 -10.72
C ALA A 106 8.72 2.52 -11.87
N GLU A 107 9.50 3.56 -11.61
CA GLU A 107 10.40 4.14 -12.61
C GLU A 107 11.52 3.15 -13.01
N ASP A 108 11.73 3.00 -14.31
CA ASP A 108 12.78 2.16 -14.90
C ASP A 108 14.07 2.95 -15.18
N LEU A 109 15.12 2.25 -15.62
CA LEU A 109 16.42 2.87 -15.96
C LEU A 109 16.37 3.82 -17.17
N ALA A 110 15.35 3.74 -18.03
CA ALA A 110 15.16 4.63 -19.17
C ALA A 110 14.35 5.89 -18.81
N GLY A 111 13.89 6.02 -17.56
CA GLY A 111 13.00 7.10 -17.12
C GLY A 111 11.54 6.87 -17.53
N GLY A 112 11.21 5.66 -17.97
CA GLY A 112 9.85 5.17 -18.17
C GLY A 112 9.26 4.57 -16.90
N PHE A 113 8.11 3.92 -17.05
CA PHE A 113 7.39 3.27 -15.95
C PHE A 113 7.15 1.80 -16.28
N GLU A 114 7.61 0.93 -15.39
CA GLU A 114 7.37 -0.50 -15.46
C GLU A 114 6.21 -0.90 -14.55
N THR A 115 5.21 -1.58 -15.10
CA THR A 115 4.04 -2.06 -14.36
C THR A 115 4.09 -3.57 -14.16
N ARG A 116 4.02 -4.01 -12.91
CA ARG A 116 3.91 -5.42 -12.52
C ARG A 116 2.62 -5.64 -11.74
N MET A 117 1.88 -6.69 -12.07
CA MET A 117 0.58 -6.95 -11.45
C MET A 117 0.38 -8.40 -11.04
N LEU A 118 -0.40 -8.60 -9.98
CA LEU A 118 -0.88 -9.90 -9.53
C LEU A 118 -2.35 -9.79 -9.15
N SER A 119 -3.14 -10.74 -9.64
CA SER A 119 -4.49 -11.00 -9.15
C SER A 119 -4.48 -12.30 -8.37
N PHE A 120 -5.13 -12.33 -7.21
CA PHE A 120 -5.21 -13.51 -6.37
C PHE A 120 -6.62 -13.67 -5.80
N ALA A 121 -7.00 -14.90 -5.49
CA ALA A 121 -8.23 -15.16 -4.75
C ALA A 121 -8.12 -14.47 -3.39
N LEU A 122 -9.06 -13.57 -3.08
CA LEU A 122 -9.04 -12.83 -1.83
C LEU A 122 -9.78 -13.66 -0.77
N PRO A 123 -9.09 -14.34 0.17
CA PRO A 123 -9.78 -14.87 1.34
C PRO A 123 -10.32 -13.70 2.16
N GLN A 124 -11.08 -13.98 3.22
CA GLN A 124 -11.55 -12.95 4.16
C GLN A 124 -10.37 -12.17 4.76
N CYS A 125 -9.98 -11.08 4.11
CA CYS A 125 -8.92 -10.19 4.53
C CYS A 125 -9.51 -9.00 5.30
N LYS A 126 -8.87 -8.66 6.41
CA LYS A 126 -9.22 -7.49 7.23
C LYS A 126 -8.18 -6.41 7.06
N ILE A 127 -8.64 -5.21 6.75
CA ILE A 127 -7.81 -4.01 6.70
C ILE A 127 -7.83 -3.39 8.10
N SER A 128 -6.64 -2.98 8.55
CA SER A 128 -6.46 -2.35 9.86
C SER A 128 -5.58 -1.12 9.79
N ARG A 129 -4.43 -1.24 9.13
CA ARG A 129 -3.49 -0.17 8.86
C ARG A 129 -2.66 -0.51 7.63
N VAL A 130 -2.19 0.52 6.96
CA VAL A 130 -1.14 0.44 5.95
C VAL A 130 0.17 0.73 6.65
N ARG A 131 1.20 -0.06 6.36
CA ARG A 131 2.55 0.20 6.85
C ARG A 131 3.51 0.19 5.68
N ALA A 132 4.44 1.14 5.70
CA ALA A 132 5.57 1.18 4.80
C ALA A 132 6.84 1.04 5.64
N THR A 133 7.73 0.12 5.27
CA THR A 133 8.98 -0.15 5.98
C THR A 133 10.11 -0.29 4.99
N GLY A 134 11.29 0.22 5.34
CA GLY A 134 12.49 -0.07 4.59
C GLY A 134 12.99 -1.46 4.95
N ILE A 135 13.49 -2.19 3.96
CA ILE A 135 14.00 -3.55 4.14
C ILE A 135 15.50 -3.45 4.45
N GLU A 136 15.99 -4.30 5.35
CA GLU A 136 17.42 -4.40 5.72
C GLU A 136 18.03 -3.05 6.19
N GLY A 137 17.25 -2.23 6.90
CA GLY A 137 17.72 -0.93 7.40
C GLY A 137 17.71 0.20 6.36
N SER A 138 17.15 -0.05 5.17
CA SER A 138 16.90 1.03 4.19
C SER A 138 15.98 2.10 4.82
N PRO A 139 16.19 3.39 4.53
CA PRO A 139 15.29 4.44 4.99
C PRO A 139 13.92 4.31 4.31
N VAL A 140 12.85 4.65 5.04
CA VAL A 140 11.52 4.83 4.45
C VAL A 140 11.45 6.23 3.85
N PRO A 141 10.87 6.43 2.65
CA PRO A 141 10.67 7.76 2.09
C PRO A 141 9.87 8.65 3.04
N THR A 142 10.35 9.86 3.29
CA THR A 142 9.63 10.85 4.12
C THR A 142 8.50 11.55 3.35
N ASP A 143 8.52 11.45 2.03
CA ASP A 143 7.55 12.01 1.07
C ASP A 143 6.54 10.95 0.58
N GLY A 144 6.47 9.80 1.25
CA GLY A 144 5.49 8.78 0.95
C GLY A 144 4.07 9.23 1.30
N HIS A 145 3.14 8.95 0.40
CA HIS A 145 1.72 9.24 0.56
C HIS A 145 0.90 7.95 0.55
N VAL A 146 -0.13 7.90 1.40
CA VAL A 146 -1.13 6.82 1.41
C VAL A 146 -2.49 7.43 1.11
N ALA A 147 -3.14 6.96 0.05
CA ALA A 147 -4.53 7.26 -0.26
C ALA A 147 -5.38 6.01 0.00
N ILE A 148 -6.55 6.20 0.60
CA ILE A 148 -7.51 5.16 0.96
C ILE A 148 -8.85 5.51 0.31
N SER A 149 -9.48 4.55 -0.35
CA SER A 149 -10.75 4.78 -1.05
C SER A 149 -11.92 5.01 -0.09
N GLU A 150 -12.97 5.66 -0.59
CA GLU A 150 -14.15 6.00 0.20
C GLU A 150 -14.89 4.76 0.75
N GLU A 151 -14.85 3.64 0.04
CA GLU A 151 -15.47 2.37 0.47
C GLU A 151 -14.85 1.87 1.76
N ILE A 152 -13.52 1.94 1.87
CA ILE A 152 -12.81 1.53 3.09
C ILE A 152 -13.10 2.53 4.21
N VAL A 153 -13.06 3.83 3.93
CA VAL A 153 -13.39 4.88 4.91
C VAL A 153 -14.81 4.67 5.46
N LYS A 154 -15.78 4.45 4.57
CA LYS A 154 -17.18 4.19 4.92
C LYS A 154 -17.32 2.92 5.73
N ALA A 155 -16.65 1.82 5.38
CA ALA A 155 -16.67 0.60 6.16
C ALA A 155 -16.18 0.83 7.61
N PHE A 156 -15.14 1.64 7.81
CA PHE A 156 -14.69 2.02 9.15
C PHE A 156 -15.70 2.91 9.89
N GLN A 157 -16.35 3.85 9.19
CA GLN A 157 -17.41 4.69 9.75
C GLN A 157 -18.65 3.88 10.13
N ASP A 158 -19.07 2.91 9.32
CA ASP A 158 -20.22 2.06 9.62
C ASP A 158 -19.93 1.12 10.80
N ALA A 159 -18.70 0.59 10.88
CA ALA A 159 -18.28 -0.32 11.96
C ALA A 159 -17.98 0.39 13.30
N TYR A 160 -17.46 1.63 13.25
CA TYR A 160 -16.90 2.31 14.43
C TYR A 160 -17.28 3.78 14.58
N GLY A 161 -17.97 4.37 13.61
CA GLY A 161 -18.31 5.80 13.55
C GLY A 161 -19.49 6.21 14.43
N LYS A 162 -20.02 5.31 15.28
CA LYS A 162 -20.91 5.70 16.39
C LYS A 162 -20.15 5.70 17.70
N SER A 163 -19.42 6.79 17.93
CA SER A 163 -19.07 7.28 19.25
C SER A 163 -18.98 8.80 19.22
N SER A 164 -20.15 9.45 19.09
CA SER A 164 -20.52 10.80 19.57
C SER A 164 -21.74 11.29 18.80
#